data_AF-A0A3A9BWL8-F1
#
_entry.id   AF-A0A3A9BWL8-F1
#
_cell.length_a   1.000
_cell.length_b   1.000
_cell.length_c   1.000
_cell.angle_alpha   90.00
_cell.angle_beta   90.00
_cell.angle_gamma   90.00
#
_symmetry.space_group_name_H-M   'P 1'
#
loop_
_entity.id
_entity.type
_entity.pdbx_description
1 polymer ?
#
loop_
_entity_poly.entity_id
_entity_poly.type
_entity_poly.pdbx_seq_one_letter_code
_entity_poly.pdbx_strand_id
1 'polypeptide(L)'
;MKKSFLQTLNEHLKRYPLMEPQDFGKLAFQSEFGPEHMVSDGQQAESFLIEEWKALPIDNIAGILQEKQVSAEQVSESLCRFPLSICGSVDEVKLLAHLFVSTAQEHGGTVEGLEGKLEQIKNLHISGMEEWTAAWKQEGYPPVHHSRIYKEAYQPHYRLIQRQYSDYFPVLFEIYRLLQRKDPAVVAIDGRCGSGKTYLSGLIGKLFPCNICHMDDFYLPLGQRKKTGWRFRAAIWI
;
A
#
# COMPACT_ATOMS: atom_id res chain seq x y z
N MET A 1 5.41 -16.29 4.75
CA MET A 1 6.80 -15.98 5.10
C MET A 1 7.00 -14.48 4.95
N LYS A 2 7.61 -13.82 5.94
CA LYS A 2 7.99 -12.40 5.82
C LYS A 2 9.04 -12.27 4.74
N LYS A 3 8.86 -11.32 3.83
CA LYS A 3 9.82 -11.07 2.76
C LYS A 3 10.93 -10.18 3.29
N SER A 4 12.18 -10.60 3.18
CA SER A 4 13.31 -9.79 3.62
C SER A 4 13.54 -8.61 2.66
N PHE A 5 14.17 -7.55 3.15
CA PHE A 5 14.57 -6.43 2.29
C PHE A 5 15.46 -6.89 1.13
N LEU A 6 16.38 -7.83 1.38
CA LEU A 6 17.20 -8.46 0.35
C LEU A 6 16.38 -9.15 -0.76
N GLN A 7 15.26 -9.80 -0.43
CA GLN A 7 14.38 -10.39 -1.44
C GLN A 7 13.71 -9.31 -2.31
N THR A 8 13.23 -8.23 -1.68
CA THR A 8 12.68 -7.07 -2.41
C THR A 8 13.75 -6.44 -3.32
N LEU A 9 14.94 -6.22 -2.81
CA LEU A 9 16.07 -5.64 -3.56
C LEU A 9 16.40 -6.47 -4.81
N ASN A 10 16.46 -7.80 -4.69
CA ASN A 10 16.72 -8.70 -5.81
C ASN A 10 15.62 -8.66 -6.89
N GLU A 11 14.36 -8.48 -6.50
CA GLU A 11 13.27 -8.32 -7.48
C GLU A 11 13.36 -6.97 -8.20
N HIS A 12 13.68 -5.89 -7.48
CA HIS A 12 13.86 -4.57 -8.08
C HIS A 12 15.04 -4.56 -9.04
N LEU A 13 16.16 -5.21 -8.72
CA LEU A 13 17.29 -5.38 -9.64
C LEU A 13 16.89 -6.06 -10.96
N LYS A 14 16.05 -7.11 -10.88
CA LYS A 14 15.56 -7.82 -12.08
C LYS A 14 14.60 -6.97 -12.91
N ARG A 15 13.73 -6.22 -12.23
CA ARG A 15 12.70 -5.39 -12.86
C ARG A 15 13.29 -4.09 -13.45
N TYR A 16 14.31 -3.54 -12.81
CA TYR A 16 14.91 -2.25 -13.13
C TYR A 16 16.43 -2.35 -13.32
N PRO A 17 16.90 -2.96 -14.43
CA PRO A 17 18.33 -3.14 -14.69
C PRO A 17 19.13 -1.84 -14.86
N LEU A 18 18.48 -0.69 -15.06
CA LEU A 18 19.11 0.62 -15.24
C LEU A 18 19.07 1.49 -13.97
N MET A 19 18.89 0.89 -12.79
CA MET A 19 18.96 1.61 -11.51
C MET A 19 20.36 2.18 -11.27
N GLU A 20 20.41 3.44 -10.85
CA GLU A 20 21.62 4.11 -10.37
C GLU A 20 21.68 4.06 -8.83
N PRO A 21 22.83 4.34 -8.18
CA PRO A 21 22.95 4.42 -6.71
C PRO A 21 21.80 5.19 -6.03
N GLN A 22 21.37 6.30 -6.64
CA GLN A 22 20.23 7.10 -6.18
C GLN A 22 18.92 6.31 -6.09
N ASP A 23 18.63 5.41 -7.04
CA ASP A 23 17.40 4.61 -7.05
C ASP A 23 17.42 3.51 -5.99
N PHE A 24 18.60 2.96 -5.70
CA PHE A 24 18.80 2.04 -4.57
C PHE A 24 18.59 2.76 -3.24
N GLY A 25 19.17 3.95 -3.09
CA GLY A 25 18.93 4.81 -1.94
C GLY A 25 17.45 5.13 -1.76
N LYS A 26 16.74 5.45 -2.86
CA LYS A 26 15.29 5.70 -2.83
C LYS A 26 14.50 4.45 -2.44
N LEU A 27 14.87 3.28 -2.90
CA LEU A 27 14.22 2.03 -2.48
C LEU A 27 14.38 1.80 -0.98
N ALA A 28 15.60 1.97 -0.45
CA ALA A 28 15.87 1.85 0.98
C ALA A 28 15.09 2.90 1.79
N PHE A 29 15.08 4.16 1.33
CA PHE A 29 14.35 5.26 1.94
C PHE A 29 12.86 4.98 2.00
N GLN A 30 12.22 4.64 0.87
CA GLN A 30 10.79 4.33 0.82
C GLN A 30 10.44 3.09 1.65
N SER A 31 11.35 2.14 1.77
CA SER A 31 11.16 0.94 2.59
C SER A 31 11.20 1.23 4.09
N GLU A 32 11.89 2.29 4.51
CA GLU A 32 12.04 2.70 5.91
C GLU A 32 11.06 3.81 6.32
N PHE A 33 11.01 4.89 5.56
CA PHE A 33 10.26 6.10 5.91
C PHE A 33 8.91 6.19 5.20
N GLY A 34 8.64 5.32 4.22
CA GLY A 34 7.36 5.31 3.54
C GLY A 34 7.15 6.52 2.63
N PRO A 35 5.89 6.96 2.45
CA PRO A 35 5.57 8.13 1.65
C PRO A 35 6.13 9.40 2.27
N GLU A 36 6.53 10.36 1.44
CA GLU A 36 6.93 11.67 1.96
C GLU A 36 5.76 12.32 2.72
N HIS A 37 6.02 12.75 3.96
CA HIS A 37 5.04 13.42 4.83
C HIS A 37 4.63 14.82 4.35
N MET A 38 5.12 15.29 3.19
CA MET A 38 4.78 16.61 2.64
C MET A 38 3.31 16.76 2.24
N VAL A 39 2.51 15.69 2.28
CA VAL A 39 1.06 15.76 2.09
C VAL A 39 0.37 16.00 3.43
N SER A 40 0.50 17.22 3.94
CA SER A 40 -0.31 17.71 5.06
C SER A 40 -1.72 18.16 4.62
N ASP A 41 -1.96 18.29 3.32
CA ASP A 41 -3.27 18.64 2.75
C ASP A 41 -3.77 17.55 1.80
N GLY A 42 -4.73 16.75 2.26
CA GLY A 42 -5.33 15.67 1.48
C GLY A 42 -6.05 16.13 0.22
N GLN A 43 -6.61 17.35 0.21
CA GLN A 43 -7.34 17.88 -0.94
C GLN A 43 -6.39 18.31 -2.07
N GLN A 44 -5.23 18.86 -1.70
CA GLN A 44 -4.16 19.14 -2.66
C GLN A 44 -3.63 17.85 -3.28
N ALA A 45 -3.32 16.83 -2.46
CA ALA A 45 -2.88 15.55 -3.01
C ALA A 45 -3.89 14.93 -3.97
N GLU A 46 -5.18 14.88 -3.61
CA GLU A 46 -6.22 14.39 -4.51
C GLU A 46 -6.16 15.10 -5.87
N SER A 47 -6.14 16.43 -5.87
CA SER A 47 -6.13 17.24 -7.10
C SER A 47 -4.90 16.96 -7.96
N PHE A 48 -3.71 16.93 -7.36
CA PHE A 48 -2.46 16.63 -8.08
C PHE A 48 -2.45 15.20 -8.66
N LEU A 49 -2.93 14.21 -7.91
CA LEU A 49 -2.98 12.83 -8.36
C LEU A 49 -3.97 12.65 -9.52
N ILE A 50 -5.11 13.35 -9.50
CA ILE A 50 -6.08 13.32 -10.60
C ILE A 50 -5.47 13.90 -11.88
N GLU A 51 -4.78 15.04 -11.79
CA GLU A 51 -4.14 15.64 -12.96
C GLU A 51 -2.98 14.78 -13.48
N GLU A 52 -2.17 14.19 -12.59
CA GLU A 52 -1.14 13.22 -12.99
C GLU A 52 -1.75 12.00 -13.70
N TRP A 53 -2.82 11.43 -13.16
CA TRP A 53 -3.51 10.27 -13.75
C TRP A 53 -4.08 10.60 -15.14
N LYS A 54 -4.70 11.77 -15.32
CA LYS A 54 -5.22 12.20 -16.63
C LYS A 54 -4.11 12.42 -17.66
N ALA A 55 -2.92 12.81 -17.21
CA ALA A 55 -1.77 13.05 -18.08
C ALA A 55 -1.01 11.76 -18.46
N LEU A 56 -1.41 10.60 -17.91
CA LEU A 56 -0.80 9.33 -18.27
C LEU A 56 -1.01 9.01 -19.76
N PRO A 57 0.04 8.59 -20.50
CA PRO A 57 -0.11 8.21 -21.90
C PRO A 57 -1.15 7.10 -22.09
N ILE A 58 -2.06 7.26 -23.05
CA ILE A 58 -3.10 6.26 -23.36
C ILE A 58 -2.47 4.93 -23.82
N ASP A 59 -1.31 4.98 -24.49
CA ASP A 59 -0.55 3.80 -24.92
C ASP A 59 0.04 3.02 -23.73
N ASN A 60 0.29 3.67 -22.59
CA ASN A 60 0.60 2.96 -21.36
C ASN A 60 -0.61 2.13 -20.95
N ILE A 61 -1.84 2.64 -20.99
CA ILE A 61 -3.05 1.87 -20.63
C ILE A 61 -3.27 0.66 -21.55
N ALA A 62 -3.07 0.82 -22.87
CA ALA A 62 -3.28 -0.25 -23.86
C ALA A 62 -2.16 -1.31 -23.89
N GLY A 63 -0.89 -0.93 -23.68
CA GLY A 63 0.23 -1.87 -23.52
C GLY A 63 0.19 -2.61 -22.18
N ILE A 64 -0.27 -1.93 -21.11
CA ILE A 64 -0.48 -2.48 -19.76
C ILE A 64 -1.58 -3.54 -19.70
N LEU A 65 -2.63 -3.40 -20.52
CA LEU A 65 -3.69 -4.41 -20.62
C LEU A 65 -3.22 -5.67 -21.40
N GLN A 66 -2.17 -5.55 -22.23
CA GLN A 66 -1.62 -6.67 -23.00
C GLN A 66 -0.52 -7.44 -22.24
N GLU A 67 0.24 -6.78 -21.36
CA GLU A 67 1.21 -7.44 -20.48
C GLU A 67 0.64 -7.65 -19.06
N LYS A 68 0.42 -8.92 -18.73
CA LYS A 68 -0.23 -9.50 -17.55
C LYS A 68 0.36 -9.15 -16.16
N GLN A 69 0.99 -8.00 -15.91
CA GLN A 69 1.62 -7.66 -14.62
C GLN A 69 1.64 -6.17 -14.24
N VAL A 70 0.49 -5.49 -14.20
CA VAL A 70 0.39 -4.26 -13.38
C VAL A 70 -0.18 -4.64 -12.02
N SER A 71 0.68 -5.23 -11.20
CA SER A 71 0.44 -5.47 -9.78
C SER A 71 1.23 -4.48 -8.94
N ALA A 72 0.71 -4.10 -7.78
CA ALA A 72 1.46 -3.27 -6.84
C ALA A 72 2.81 -3.92 -6.49
N GLU A 73 3.89 -3.12 -6.56
CA GLU A 73 5.25 -3.61 -6.37
C GLU A 73 5.66 -3.49 -4.92
N GLN A 74 6.08 -4.58 -4.30
CA GLN A 74 6.48 -4.55 -2.91
C GLN A 74 7.77 -3.73 -2.70
N VAL A 75 7.80 -2.93 -1.63
CA VAL A 75 8.95 -2.09 -1.22
C VAL A 75 9.45 -2.49 0.17
N SER A 76 8.55 -2.90 1.05
CA SER A 76 8.87 -3.45 2.37
C SER A 76 7.89 -4.56 2.74
N GLU A 77 7.95 -5.08 3.97
CA GLU A 77 6.93 -6.02 4.46
C GLU A 77 5.52 -5.41 4.38
N SER A 78 5.39 -4.13 4.70
CA SER A 78 4.11 -3.43 4.86
C SER A 78 3.79 -2.43 3.75
N LEU A 79 4.72 -2.11 2.85
CA LEU A 79 4.53 -1.08 1.82
C LEU A 79 4.68 -1.62 0.40
N CYS A 80 3.91 -1.03 -0.51
CA CYS A 80 3.98 -1.29 -1.94
C CYS A 80 3.78 -0.01 -2.77
N ARG A 81 4.37 0.02 -3.97
CA ARG A 81 4.13 1.01 -5.01
C ARG A 81 2.89 0.59 -5.77
N PHE A 82 1.79 1.30 -5.58
CA PHE A 82 0.54 1.08 -6.30
C PHE A 82 0.55 1.94 -7.58
N PRO A 83 0.59 1.34 -8.78
CA PRO A 83 0.60 2.07 -10.04
C PRO A 83 -0.68 2.86 -10.25
N LEU A 84 -0.57 4.12 -10.67
CA LEU A 84 -1.75 4.95 -11.00
C LEU A 84 -2.54 4.37 -12.18
N SER A 85 -1.88 3.62 -13.06
CA SER A 85 -2.50 2.94 -14.20
C SER A 85 -3.50 1.84 -13.82
N ILE A 86 -3.51 1.38 -12.55
CA ILE A 86 -4.54 0.45 -12.07
C ILE A 86 -5.89 1.15 -11.92
N CYS A 87 -5.91 2.46 -11.64
CA CYS A 87 -7.15 3.22 -11.51
C CYS A 87 -7.78 3.42 -12.89
N GLY A 88 -9.01 2.95 -13.07
CA GLY A 88 -9.84 3.14 -14.27
C GLY A 88 -10.79 4.33 -14.19
N SER A 89 -10.89 5.00 -13.04
CA SER A 89 -11.80 6.12 -12.81
C SER A 89 -11.24 7.16 -11.85
N VAL A 90 -11.78 8.39 -11.93
CA VAL A 90 -11.43 9.48 -11.01
C VAL A 90 -11.69 9.08 -9.55
N ASP A 91 -12.79 8.37 -9.25
CA ASP A 91 -13.11 7.95 -7.88
C ASP A 91 -12.10 6.94 -7.32
N GLU A 92 -11.52 6.07 -8.15
CA GLU A 92 -10.43 5.17 -7.74
C GLU A 92 -9.16 5.96 -7.42
N VAL A 93 -8.85 7.01 -8.19
CA VAL A 93 -7.72 7.90 -7.91
C VAL A 93 -7.92 8.65 -6.59
N LYS A 94 -9.15 9.10 -6.31
CA LYS A 94 -9.49 9.72 -5.02
C LYS A 94 -9.32 8.76 -3.85
N LEU A 95 -9.77 7.51 -4.01
CA LEU A 95 -9.50 6.48 -3.00
C LEU A 95 -7.98 6.28 -2.84
N LEU A 96 -7.23 6.17 -3.93
CA LEU A 96 -5.78 6.02 -3.85
C LEU A 96 -5.12 7.19 -3.11
N ALA A 97 -5.57 8.43 -3.36
CA ALA A 97 -5.11 9.61 -2.62
C ALA A 97 -5.38 9.47 -1.11
N HIS A 98 -6.58 9.05 -0.74
CA HIS A 98 -6.96 8.80 0.66
C HIS A 98 -6.07 7.73 1.31
N LEU A 99 -5.85 6.61 0.63
CA LEU A 99 -4.98 5.52 1.11
C LEU A 99 -3.52 5.95 1.23
N PHE A 100 -3.04 6.77 0.30
CA PHE A 100 -1.70 7.34 0.31
C PHE A 100 -1.48 8.26 1.51
N VAL A 101 -2.42 9.18 1.77
CA VAL A 101 -2.39 10.07 2.94
C VAL A 101 -2.46 9.26 4.24
N SER A 102 -3.37 8.29 4.33
CA SER A 102 -3.47 7.39 5.49
C SER A 102 -2.17 6.61 5.72
N THR A 103 -1.51 6.17 4.65
CA THR A 103 -0.20 5.50 4.74
C THR A 103 0.87 6.45 5.27
N ALA A 104 0.92 7.69 4.78
CA ALA A 104 1.89 8.70 5.21
C ALA A 104 1.71 9.08 6.69
N GLN A 105 0.49 9.05 7.22
CA GLN A 105 0.22 9.36 8.63
C GLN A 105 0.60 8.22 9.59
N GLU A 106 0.48 6.96 9.14
CA GLU A 106 0.76 5.78 9.97
C GLU A 106 2.22 5.31 9.89
N HIS A 107 2.97 5.72 8.88
CA HIS A 107 4.33 5.24 8.70
C HIS A 107 5.34 6.05 9.52
N GLY A 108 6.29 5.34 10.13
CA GLY A 108 7.44 5.89 10.81
C GLY A 108 8.62 4.96 10.61
N GLY A 109 9.80 5.54 10.40
CA GLY A 109 11.05 4.84 10.21
C GLY A 109 12.15 5.46 11.05
N THR A 110 13.29 4.80 11.14
CA THR A 110 14.48 5.31 11.84
C THR A 110 15.70 5.34 10.94
N VAL A 111 16.66 6.20 11.28
CA VAL A 111 17.93 6.27 10.57
C VAL A 111 18.68 4.95 10.68
N GLU A 112 18.61 4.28 11.83
CA GLU A 112 19.22 2.97 12.04
C GLU A 112 18.62 1.90 11.12
N GLY A 113 17.29 1.94 10.91
CA GLY A 113 16.60 1.04 9.99
C GLY A 113 17.01 1.28 8.53
N LEU A 114 17.16 2.55 8.13
CA LEU A 114 17.70 2.92 6.82
C LEU A 114 19.15 2.41 6.65
N GLU A 115 20.01 2.66 7.62
CA GLU A 115 21.42 2.25 7.57
C GLU A 115 21.56 0.72 7.46
N GLY A 116 20.75 -0.04 8.22
CA GLY A 116 20.72 -1.51 8.10
C GLY A 116 20.28 -2.02 6.72
N LYS A 117 19.46 -1.25 5.99
CA LYS A 117 19.10 -1.55 4.59
C LYS A 117 20.23 -1.16 3.62
N LEU A 118 20.91 -0.04 3.86
CA LEU A 118 22.05 0.39 3.05
C LEU A 118 23.22 -0.60 3.15
N GLU A 119 23.48 -1.18 4.32
CA GLU A 119 24.49 -2.25 4.47
C GLU A 119 24.15 -3.48 3.61
N GLN A 120 22.86 -3.85 3.48
CA GLN A 120 22.46 -4.91 2.57
C GLN A 120 22.71 -4.56 1.10
N ILE A 121 22.54 -3.30 0.71
CA ILE A 121 22.82 -2.83 -0.65
C ILE A 121 24.33 -2.81 -0.94
N LYS A 122 25.16 -2.40 0.03
CA LYS A 122 26.64 -2.39 -0.11
C LYS A 122 27.19 -3.76 -0.52
N ASN A 123 26.61 -4.84 0.01
CA ASN A 123 27.01 -6.21 -0.33
C ASN A 123 26.82 -6.58 -1.82
N LEU A 124 26.09 -5.77 -2.60
CA LEU A 124 25.93 -5.95 -4.04
C LEU A 124 27.09 -5.36 -4.87
N HIS A 125 28.01 -4.61 -4.24
CA HIS A 125 29.17 -4.01 -4.91
C HIS A 125 28.80 -3.14 -6.13
N ILE A 126 27.72 -2.37 -6.00
CA ILE A 126 27.26 -1.45 -7.05
C ILE A 126 28.28 -0.30 -7.18
N SER A 127 28.75 -0.06 -8.41
CA SER A 127 29.70 1.01 -8.70
C SER A 127 29.16 2.38 -8.29
N GLY A 128 29.96 3.17 -7.57
CA GLY A 128 29.59 4.52 -7.10
C GLY A 128 28.64 4.55 -5.89
N MET A 129 28.21 3.40 -5.37
CA MET A 129 27.25 3.33 -4.26
C MET A 129 27.84 3.83 -2.94
N GLU A 130 29.12 3.52 -2.67
CA GLU A 130 29.76 3.91 -1.41
C GLU A 130 29.96 5.43 -1.34
N GLU A 131 30.50 6.03 -2.41
CA GLU A 131 30.69 7.48 -2.50
C GLU A 131 29.35 8.22 -2.44
N TRP A 132 28.35 7.72 -3.17
CA TRP A 132 27.00 8.31 -3.18
C TRP A 132 26.35 8.23 -1.79
N THR A 133 26.43 7.08 -1.12
CA THR A 133 25.85 6.90 0.22
C THR A 133 26.55 7.79 1.25
N ALA A 134 27.88 7.94 1.16
CA ALA A 134 28.64 8.80 2.06
C ALA A 134 28.24 10.28 1.92
N ALA A 135 28.08 10.78 0.70
CA ALA A 135 27.59 12.14 0.44
C ALA A 135 26.15 12.32 0.95
N TRP A 136 25.25 11.39 0.63
CA TRP A 136 23.85 11.45 1.06
C TRP A 136 23.71 11.39 2.60
N LYS A 137 24.58 10.65 3.29
CA LYS A 137 24.66 10.61 4.75
C LYS A 137 25.10 11.95 5.34
N GLN A 138 26.05 12.66 4.73
CA GLN A 138 26.49 13.98 5.21
C GLN A 138 25.38 15.03 5.16
N GLU A 139 24.43 14.88 4.23
CA GLU A 139 23.25 15.75 4.12
C GLU A 139 22.12 15.35 5.09
N GLY A 140 22.27 14.27 5.86
CA GLY A 140 21.27 13.80 6.81
C GLY A 140 20.16 12.96 6.18
N TYR A 141 20.45 12.28 5.07
CA TYR A 141 19.50 11.43 4.33
C TYR A 141 18.21 12.17 3.90
N PRO A 142 18.31 13.31 3.18
CA PRO A 142 17.13 13.97 2.65
C PRO A 142 16.34 13.04 1.73
N PRO A 143 15.01 13.23 1.58
CA PRO A 143 14.22 12.48 0.61
C PRO A 143 14.82 12.56 -0.80
N VAL A 144 14.87 11.41 -1.47
CA VAL A 144 15.49 11.28 -2.80
C VAL A 144 14.45 10.97 -3.87
N HIS A 145 14.55 11.68 -4.99
CA HIS A 145 13.80 11.36 -6.21
C HIS A 145 14.49 10.27 -7.02
N HIS A 146 13.78 9.67 -7.98
CA HIS A 146 14.40 8.76 -8.94
C HIS A 146 15.40 9.51 -9.82
N SER A 147 16.44 8.79 -10.25
CA SER A 147 17.43 9.29 -11.19
C SER A 147 16.79 9.64 -12.54
N ARG A 148 17.48 10.43 -13.37
CA ARG A 148 17.01 10.77 -14.72
C ARG A 148 16.90 9.51 -15.57
N ILE A 149 17.91 8.63 -15.51
CA ILE A 149 17.94 7.38 -16.27
C ILE A 149 16.74 6.50 -15.90
N TYR A 150 16.45 6.36 -14.61
CA TYR A 150 15.31 5.58 -14.13
C TYR A 150 13.97 6.17 -14.60
N LYS A 151 13.80 7.50 -14.53
CA LYS A 151 12.57 8.17 -14.97
C LYS A 151 12.32 8.00 -16.47
N GLU A 152 13.36 8.15 -17.28
CA GLU A 152 13.27 8.01 -18.74
C GLU A 152 12.99 6.56 -19.15
N ALA A 153 13.60 5.59 -18.46
CA ALA A 153 13.44 4.17 -18.77
C ALA A 153 12.11 3.56 -18.29
N TYR A 154 11.61 3.99 -17.12
CA TYR A 154 10.53 3.27 -16.43
C TYR A 154 9.29 4.11 -16.13
N GLN A 155 9.33 5.43 -16.31
CA GLN A 155 8.19 6.35 -16.10
C GLN A 155 7.39 6.02 -14.81
N PRO A 156 8.01 6.12 -13.62
CA PRO A 156 7.42 5.61 -12.38
C PRO A 156 6.23 6.45 -11.91
N HIS A 157 5.02 6.09 -12.35
CA HIS A 157 3.76 6.67 -11.92
C HIS A 157 3.06 5.76 -10.90
N TYR A 158 3.43 5.91 -9.64
CA TYR A 158 2.85 5.15 -8.54
C TYR A 158 2.65 6.01 -7.29
N ARG A 159 1.91 5.46 -6.32
CA ARG A 159 1.89 5.95 -4.94
C ARG A 159 2.24 4.84 -3.97
N LEU A 160 2.96 5.21 -2.92
CA LEU A 160 3.37 4.25 -1.91
C LEU A 160 2.23 4.10 -0.89
N ILE A 161 1.65 2.92 -0.80
CA ILE A 161 0.54 2.63 0.12
C ILE A 161 0.86 1.39 0.96
N GLN A 162 0.17 1.24 2.09
CA GLN A 162 0.25 -0.02 2.83
C GLN A 162 -0.23 -1.17 1.94
N ARG A 163 0.50 -2.28 1.98
CA ARG A 163 0.24 -3.48 1.18
C ARG A 163 -1.19 -3.99 1.37
N GLN A 164 -1.67 -3.98 2.61
CA GLN A 164 -3.04 -4.38 2.93
C GLN A 164 -4.09 -3.53 2.18
N TYR A 165 -3.84 -2.24 1.93
CA TYR A 165 -4.75 -1.41 1.15
C TYR A 165 -4.77 -1.84 -0.33
N SER A 166 -3.63 -2.24 -0.88
CA SER A 166 -3.58 -2.81 -2.24
C SER A 166 -4.33 -4.14 -2.32
N ASP A 167 -4.12 -5.04 -1.36
CA ASP A 167 -4.74 -6.37 -1.36
C ASP A 167 -6.27 -6.29 -1.27
N TYR A 168 -6.80 -5.30 -0.53
CA TYR A 168 -8.23 -5.05 -0.39
C TYR A 168 -8.78 -3.92 -1.27
N PHE A 169 -8.00 -3.41 -2.23
CA PHE A 169 -8.38 -2.24 -3.02
C PHE A 169 -9.79 -2.34 -3.65
N PRO A 170 -10.18 -3.47 -4.28
CA PRO A 170 -11.51 -3.59 -4.90
C PRO A 170 -12.67 -3.44 -3.91
N VAL A 171 -12.56 -4.05 -2.72
CA VAL A 171 -13.64 -3.94 -1.70
C VAL A 171 -13.64 -2.57 -1.03
N LEU A 172 -12.45 -1.98 -0.80
CA LEU A 172 -12.34 -0.62 -0.28
C LEU A 172 -12.95 0.39 -1.25
N PHE A 173 -12.83 0.18 -2.56
CA PHE A 173 -13.46 1.01 -3.58
C PHE A 173 -14.98 0.95 -3.56
N GLU A 174 -15.57 -0.24 -3.46
CA GLU A 174 -17.03 -0.35 -3.36
C GLU A 174 -17.58 0.31 -2.09
N ILE A 175 -16.86 0.20 -0.96
CA ILE A 175 -17.21 0.91 0.27
C ILE A 175 -17.08 2.42 0.08
N TYR A 176 -15.99 2.89 -0.53
CA TYR A 176 -15.80 4.30 -0.84
C TYR A 176 -16.95 4.85 -1.68
N ARG A 177 -17.40 4.12 -2.71
CA ARG A 177 -18.55 4.51 -3.55
C ARG A 177 -19.86 4.57 -2.76
N LEU A 178 -20.09 3.66 -1.82
CA LEU A 178 -21.27 3.72 -0.94
C LEU A 178 -21.25 5.00 -0.09
N LEU A 179 -20.09 5.37 0.45
CA LEU A 179 -19.94 6.61 1.23
C LEU A 179 -20.22 7.86 0.39
N GLN A 180 -19.82 7.89 -0.88
CA GLN A 180 -20.09 9.02 -1.77
C GLN A 180 -21.58 9.25 -2.03
N ARG A 181 -22.43 8.22 -1.91
CA ARG A 181 -23.90 8.37 -2.08
C ARG A 181 -24.55 9.15 -0.94
N LYS A 182 -23.89 9.25 0.23
CA LYS A 182 -24.39 9.92 1.44
C LYS A 182 -25.68 9.34 2.02
N ASP A 183 -26.08 8.15 1.58
CA ASP A 183 -27.19 7.39 2.17
C ASP A 183 -26.65 6.39 3.21
N PRO A 184 -27.45 6.05 4.24
CA PRO A 184 -27.10 4.98 5.16
C PRO A 184 -26.88 3.65 4.41
N ALA A 185 -25.72 3.04 4.59
CA ALA A 185 -25.37 1.75 4.01
C ALA A 185 -24.98 0.75 5.10
N VAL A 186 -25.38 -0.51 4.92
CA VAL A 186 -24.95 -1.63 5.75
C VAL A 186 -24.12 -2.57 4.90
N VAL A 187 -22.88 -2.81 5.31
CA VAL A 187 -21.98 -3.75 4.64
C VAL A 187 -21.82 -4.97 5.54
N ALA A 188 -22.24 -6.13 5.06
CA ALA A 188 -22.05 -7.41 5.74
C ALA A 188 -20.76 -8.07 5.24
N ILE A 189 -19.87 -8.44 6.17
CA ILE A 189 -18.63 -9.16 5.88
C ILE A 189 -18.79 -10.59 6.41
N ASP A 190 -19.00 -11.55 5.52
CA ASP A 190 -19.18 -12.96 5.87
C ASP A 190 -18.00 -13.84 5.41
N GLY A 191 -17.84 -15.00 6.02
CA GLY A 191 -16.74 -15.92 5.79
C GLY A 191 -16.43 -16.81 6.99
N ARG A 192 -15.56 -17.82 6.78
CA ARG A 192 -15.20 -18.81 7.80
C ARG A 192 -14.45 -18.19 8.99
N CYS A 193 -14.41 -18.88 10.13
CA CYS A 193 -13.53 -18.49 11.23
C CYS A 193 -12.07 -18.44 10.75
N GLY A 194 -11.32 -17.42 11.15
CA GLY A 194 -9.94 -17.22 10.72
C GLY A 194 -9.76 -16.66 9.30
N SER A 195 -10.83 -16.36 8.56
CA SER A 195 -10.73 -15.83 7.19
C SER A 195 -10.36 -14.35 7.08
N GLY A 196 -10.08 -13.67 8.20
CA GLY A 196 -9.69 -12.25 8.21
C GLY A 196 -10.83 -11.23 8.32
N LYS A 197 -12.08 -11.63 8.58
CA LYS A 197 -13.23 -10.70 8.69
C LYS A 197 -13.00 -9.54 9.66
N THR A 198 -12.57 -9.86 10.89
CA THR A 198 -12.27 -8.87 11.94
C THR A 198 -11.15 -7.92 11.51
N TYR A 199 -10.19 -8.42 10.76
CA TYR A 199 -9.10 -7.61 10.23
C TYR A 199 -9.61 -6.65 9.13
N LEU A 200 -10.39 -7.15 8.16
CA LEU A 200 -11.00 -6.32 7.12
C LEU A 200 -11.95 -5.25 7.71
N SER A 201 -12.81 -5.61 8.67
CA SER A 201 -13.68 -4.63 9.32
C SER A 201 -12.86 -3.57 10.06
N GLY A 202 -11.80 -3.97 10.78
CA GLY A 202 -10.89 -3.04 11.43
C GLY A 202 -10.18 -2.11 10.44
N LEU A 203 -9.78 -2.62 9.28
CA LEU A 203 -9.19 -1.82 8.20
C LEU A 203 -10.17 -0.75 7.69
N ILE A 204 -11.43 -1.14 7.45
CA ILE A 204 -12.50 -0.25 7.00
C ILE A 204 -12.77 0.85 8.04
N GLY A 205 -12.87 0.48 9.33
CA GLY A 205 -13.13 1.45 10.40
C GLY A 205 -11.99 2.44 10.68
N LYS A 206 -10.76 2.11 10.29
CA LYS A 206 -9.65 3.06 10.31
C LYS A 206 -9.74 4.05 9.15
N LEU A 207 -10.10 3.58 7.97
CA LEU A 207 -10.09 4.36 6.74
C LEU A 207 -11.32 5.26 6.59
N PHE A 208 -12.47 4.82 7.08
CA PHE A 208 -13.75 5.45 6.79
C PHE A 208 -14.57 5.70 8.05
N PRO A 209 -15.37 6.77 8.09
CA PRO A 209 -16.29 7.03 9.19
C PRO A 209 -17.40 5.98 9.16
N CYS A 210 -17.31 4.95 10.02
CA CYS A 210 -18.31 3.90 10.11
C CYS A 210 -18.37 3.29 11.53
N ASN A 211 -19.47 2.60 11.80
CA ASN A 211 -19.61 1.77 13.00
C ASN A 211 -19.35 0.31 12.64
N ILE A 212 -18.55 -0.38 13.44
CA ILE A 212 -18.33 -1.82 13.32
C ILE A 212 -19.18 -2.53 14.37
N CYS A 213 -20.04 -3.43 13.93
CA CYS A 213 -20.83 -4.30 14.80
C CYS A 213 -20.37 -5.75 14.62
N HIS A 214 -19.82 -6.38 15.66
CA HIS A 214 -19.46 -7.79 15.62
C HIS A 214 -20.67 -8.65 15.92
N MET A 215 -21.05 -9.53 14.99
CA MET A 215 -22.21 -10.41 15.16
C MET A 215 -22.05 -11.35 16.38
N ASP A 216 -20.81 -11.69 16.73
CA ASP A 216 -20.50 -12.56 17.86
C ASP A 216 -20.91 -11.95 19.22
N ASP A 217 -21.02 -10.61 19.31
CA ASP A 217 -21.44 -9.89 20.51
C ASP A 217 -22.94 -10.10 20.81
N PHE A 218 -23.72 -10.55 19.82
CA PHE A 218 -25.15 -10.81 19.94
C PHE A 218 -25.48 -12.27 20.32
N TYR A 219 -24.48 -13.15 20.43
CA TYR A 219 -24.70 -14.47 20.98
C TYR A 219 -25.05 -14.40 22.46
N LEU A 220 -26.00 -15.23 22.94
CA LEU A 220 -26.27 -15.25 24.39
C LEU A 220 -24.99 -15.60 25.17
N PRO A 221 -24.76 -14.97 26.35
CA PRO A 221 -23.67 -15.32 27.24
C PRO A 221 -23.69 -16.82 27.60
N LEU A 222 -22.50 -17.43 27.78
CA LEU A 222 -22.36 -18.88 28.04
C LEU A 222 -23.26 -19.40 29.18
N GLY A 223 -23.39 -18.62 30.27
CA GLY A 223 -24.23 -18.97 31.41
C GLY A 223 -25.74 -18.96 31.12
N GLN A 224 -26.19 -18.19 30.12
CA GLN A 224 -27.59 -18.14 29.70
C GLN A 224 -27.93 -19.25 28.69
N ARG A 225 -26.94 -19.71 27.89
CA ARG A 225 -27.15 -20.79 26.90
C ARG A 225 -27.68 -22.08 27.53
N LYS A 226 -27.18 -22.41 28.73
CA LYS A 226 -27.60 -23.61 29.49
C LYS A 226 -29.06 -23.52 29.96
N LYS A 227 -29.56 -22.32 30.23
CA LYS A 227 -30.92 -22.08 30.76
C LYS A 227 -31.98 -22.08 29.66
N THR A 228 -31.62 -21.69 28.44
CA THR A 228 -32.55 -21.55 27.31
C THR A 228 -32.65 -22.79 26.42
N GLY A 229 -31.96 -23.88 26.78
CA GLY A 229 -31.94 -25.09 25.97
C GLY A 229 -31.28 -24.89 24.60
N TRP A 230 -30.33 -23.95 24.49
CA TRP A 230 -29.65 -23.66 23.23
C TRP A 230 -28.90 -24.90 22.72
N ARG A 231 -29.31 -25.40 21.55
CA ARG A 231 -28.65 -26.50 20.84
C ARG A 231 -27.86 -25.96 19.66
N PHE A 232 -26.57 -26.31 19.57
CA PHE A 232 -25.83 -26.17 18.32
C PHE A 232 -26.42 -27.16 17.31
N ARG A 233 -27.24 -26.67 16.37
CA ARG A 233 -27.50 -27.44 15.16
C ARG A 233 -26.28 -27.27 14.28
N ALA A 234 -25.50 -28.34 14.12
CA ALA A 234 -24.49 -28.37 13.07
C ALA A 234 -25.21 -28.16 11.74
N ALA A 235 -25.10 -26.96 11.17
CA ALA A 235 -25.45 -26.76 9.79
C ALA A 235 -24.43 -27.53 8.97
N ILE A 236 -24.85 -28.67 8.43
CA ILE A 236 -24.12 -29.36 7.36
C ILE A 236 -24.28 -28.45 6.15
N TRP A 237 -23.28 -27.62 5.90
CA TRP A 237 -23.15 -26.94 4.62
C TRP A 237 -22.60 -27.98 3.65
N ILE A 238 -23.47 -28.49 2.77
CA ILE A 238 -23.10 -29.33 1.62
C ILE A 238 -22.57 -28.40 0.53
#